data_AF-A0A2N2LZJ9-F1
#
_entry.id   AF-A0A2N2LZJ9-F1
#
_cell.length_a   1.000
_cell.length_b   1.000
_cell.length_c   1.000
_cell.angle_alpha   90.00
_cell.angle_beta   90.00
_cell.angle_gamma   90.00
#
_symmetry.space_group_name_H-M   'P 1'
#
loop_
_entity.id
_entity.type
_entity.pdbx_description
1 polymer ?
#
loop_
_entity_poly.entity_id
_entity_poly.type
_entity_poly.pdbx_seq_one_letter_code
_entity_poly.pdbx_strand_id
1 'polypeptide(L)' 'MINPPPYEGYKLGPDYLEKYKSRILYGSDYPNLITPREAEIENLLKMDLSQDFYDKVFYDNGIALILSLTEKSGNSILDS' A
#
# COMPACT_ATOMS: atom_id res chain seq x y z
N MET A 1 -23.46 -21.62 -6.78
CA MET A 1 -22.42 -20.60 -7.04
C MET A 1 -21.10 -21.14 -6.52
N ILE A 2 -20.03 -21.11 -7.32
CA ILE A 2 -18.70 -21.50 -6.85
C ILE A 2 -18.12 -20.27 -6.16
N ASN A 3 -17.84 -20.36 -4.86
CA ASN A 3 -17.11 -19.30 -4.17
C ASN A 3 -15.68 -19.28 -4.77
N PRO A 4 -15.13 -18.10 -5.13
CA PRO A 4 -13.75 -18.02 -5.55
C PRO A 4 -12.85 -18.59 -4.45
N PRO A 5 -11.71 -19.20 -4.81
CA PRO A 5 -10.76 -19.69 -3.82
C PRO A 5 -10.39 -18.54 -2.86
N PRO A 6 -10.23 -18.82 -1.55
CA PRO A 6 -9.89 -17.79 -0.59
C PRO A 6 -8.62 -17.07 -1.05
N TYR A 7 -8.65 -15.75 -1.02
CA TYR A 7 -7.45 -14.95 -1.26
C TYR A 7 -6.42 -15.31 -0.20
N GLU A 8 -5.40 -16.09 -0.59
CA GLU A 8 -4.34 -16.52 0.33
C GLU A 8 -3.41 -15.36 0.72
N GLY A 9 -3.46 -14.27 -0.04
CA GLY A 9 -2.87 -12.97 0.26
C GLY A 9 -1.41 -12.99 0.67
N TYR A 10 -1.03 -11.96 1.42
CA TYR A 10 0.30 -11.80 1.96
C TYR A 10 0.58 -12.83 3.07
N LYS A 11 1.68 -13.60 2.96
CA LYS A 11 1.98 -14.77 3.81
C LYS A 11 3.14 -14.60 4.79
N LEU A 12 3.86 -13.48 4.77
CA LEU A 12 5.05 -13.30 5.62
C LEU A 12 4.71 -12.80 7.04
N GLY A 13 3.44 -12.52 7.31
CA GLY A 13 2.94 -12.15 8.64
C GLY A 13 3.11 -10.66 8.99
N PRO A 14 2.38 -10.19 10.02
CA PRO A 14 2.27 -8.77 10.37
C PRO A 14 3.62 -8.10 10.70
N ASP A 15 4.55 -8.84 11.30
CA ASP A 15 5.85 -8.29 11.75
C ASP A 15 6.66 -7.67 10.60
N TYR A 16 6.61 -8.26 9.41
CA TYR A 16 7.31 -7.72 8.25
C TYR A 16 6.63 -6.45 7.72
N LEU A 17 5.30 -6.42 7.72
CA LEU A 17 4.52 -5.24 7.34
C LEU A 17 4.82 -4.07 8.28
N GLU A 18 4.83 -4.32 9.58
CA GLU A 18 5.19 -3.32 10.59
C GLU A 18 6.62 -2.82 10.45
N LYS A 19 7.58 -3.75 10.32
CA LYS A 19 9.01 -3.41 10.22
C LYS A 19 9.32 -2.52 9.03
N TYR A 20 8.60 -2.68 7.92
CA TYR A 20 8.89 -1.99 6.65
C TYR A 20 7.82 -0.96 6.25
N LYS A 21 6.86 -0.64 7.12
CA LYS A 21 5.71 0.23 6.81
C LYS A 21 6.05 1.55 6.13
N SER A 22 7.18 2.19 6.45
CA SER A 22 7.64 3.44 5.82
C SER A 22 8.16 3.29 4.39
N ARG A 23 8.14 2.08 3.82
CA ARG A 23 8.64 1.76 2.47
C ARG A 23 7.58 1.10 1.59
N ILE A 24 6.35 0.96 2.08
CA ILE A 24 5.27 0.24 1.41
C ILE A 24 4.23 1.26 0.94
N LEU A 25 3.68 1.04 -0.26
CA LEU A 25 2.57 1.82 -0.81
C LEU A 25 1.40 0.88 -1.08
N TYR A 26 0.18 1.36 -0.82
CA TYR A 26 -1.04 0.69 -1.25
C TYR A 26 -1.37 1.02 -2.71
N GLY A 27 -1.72 0.00 -3.48
CA GLY A 27 -2.26 0.14 -4.81
C GLY A 27 -3.20 -1.01 -5.11
N SER A 28 -4.47 -0.71 -5.38
CA SER A 28 -5.50 -1.75 -5.54
C SER A 28 -5.48 -2.45 -6.90
N ASP A 29 -4.68 -1.98 -7.86
CA ASP A 29 -4.71 -2.44 -9.27
C ASP A 29 -6.11 -2.38 -9.91
N TYR A 30 -7.00 -1.49 -9.45
CA TYR A 30 -8.31 -1.32 -10.08
C TYR A 30 -8.15 -0.72 -11.48
N PRO A 31 -8.87 -1.21 -12.51
CA PRO A 31 -9.95 -2.21 -12.48
C PRO A 31 -9.51 -3.68 -12.67
N ASN A 32 -8.21 -3.99 -12.71
CA ASN A 32 -7.64 -5.32 -12.97
C ASN A 32 -7.67 -6.25 -11.76
N LEU A 33 -8.73 -6.21 -10.97
CA LEU A 33 -8.86 -7.00 -9.75
C LEU A 33 -9.07 -8.49 -10.05
N ILE A 34 -8.13 -9.33 -9.62
CA ILE A 34 -8.26 -10.81 -9.66
C ILE A 34 -9.19 -11.31 -8.54
N THR A 35 -9.27 -10.57 -7.44
CA THR A 35 -10.16 -10.81 -6.28
C THR A 35 -10.84 -9.52 -5.84
N PRO A 36 -12.00 -9.57 -5.16
CA PRO A 36 -12.64 -8.37 -4.62
C PRO A 36 -11.69 -7.57 -3.73
N ARG A 37 -11.69 -6.24 -3.87
CA ARG A 37 -10.84 -5.35 -3.07
C ARG A 37 -11.13 -5.49 -1.57
N GLU A 38 -12.39 -5.71 -1.22
CA GLU A 38 -12.86 -5.86 0.16
C GLU A 38 -12.16 -7.05 0.83
N ALA A 39 -11.91 -8.14 0.11
CA ALA A 39 -11.22 -9.31 0.65
C ALA A 39 -9.76 -9.02 1.02
N GLU A 40 -9.07 -8.17 0.24
CA GLU A 40 -7.72 -7.70 0.55
C GLU A 40 -7.71 -6.84 1.82
N ILE A 41 -8.62 -5.86 1.89
CA ILE A 41 -8.74 -4.97 3.05
C ILE A 41 -9.09 -5.76 4.32
N GLU A 42 -10.04 -6.69 4.24
CA GLU A 42 -10.39 -7.55 5.37
C GLU A 42 -9.22 -8.43 5.83
N ASN A 43 -8.39 -8.92 4.90
CA ASN A 43 -7.20 -9.69 5.26
C ASN A 43 -6.21 -8.82 6.04
N LEU A 44 -5.93 -7.60 5.57
CA LEU A 44 -5.07 -6.66 6.29
C LEU A 44 -5.62 -6.29 7.67
N LEU A 45 -6.93 -6.07 7.81
CA LEU A 45 -7.55 -5.76 9.11
C LEU A 45 -7.47 -6.93 10.10
N LYS A 46 -7.54 -8.18 9.62
CA LYS A 46 -7.37 -9.38 10.45
C LYS A 46 -5.93 -9.56 10.98
N MET A 47 -4.95 -8.87 10.39
CA MET A 47 -3.55 -8.92 10.84
C MET A 47 -3.28 -8.04 12.07
N ASP A 48 -4.27 -7.26 12.54
CA ASP A 48 -4.17 -6.41 13.74
C ASP A 48 -2.93 -5.49 13.72
N LEU A 49 -2.69 -4.86 12.56
CA LEU A 49 -1.60 -3.91 12.37
C LEU A 49 -1.90 -2.59 13.08
N SER A 50 -0.86 -1.85 13.43
CA SER A 50 -0.97 -0.53 14.05
C SER A 50 -1.68 0.47 13.14
N GLN A 51 -2.39 1.44 13.71
CA GLN A 51 -2.94 2.55 12.94
C GLN A 51 -1.86 3.28 12.12
N ASP A 52 -0.66 3.42 12.71
CA ASP A 52 0.51 4.01 12.04
C ASP A 52 0.94 3.25 10.77
N PHE A 53 0.73 1.93 10.70
CA PHE A 53 0.92 1.18 9.47
C PHE A 53 -0.06 1.66 8.38
N TYR A 54 -1.36 1.74 8.70
CA TYR A 54 -2.37 2.11 7.72
C TYR A 54 -2.19 3.56 7.23
N ASP A 55 -1.93 4.49 8.14
CA ASP A 55 -1.69 5.90 7.80
C ASP A 55 -0.51 6.04 6.81
N LYS A 56 0.58 5.30 7.06
CA LYS A 56 1.76 5.31 6.20
C LYS A 56 1.51 4.69 4.83
N VAL A 57 0.97 3.49 4.82
CA VAL A 57 0.88 2.67 3.60
C VAL A 57 -0.20 3.19 2.66
N PHE A 58 -1.32 3.70 3.19
CA PHE A 58 -2.43 4.20 2.38
C PHE A 58 -2.32 5.68 2.03
N TYR A 59 -1.50 6.47 2.73
CA TYR A 59 -1.41 7.91 2.49
C TYR A 59 0.00 8.50 2.62
N ASP A 60 0.62 8.50 3.80
CA ASP A 60 1.80 9.34 4.07
C ASP A 60 2.96 9.06 3.10
N ASN A 61 3.27 7.78 2.87
CA ASN A 61 4.36 7.39 1.99
C ASN A 61 4.09 7.82 0.54
N GLY A 62 2.83 7.74 0.10
CA GLY A 62 2.43 8.10 -1.25
C GLY A 62 2.56 9.61 -1.50
N ILE A 63 2.04 10.42 -0.58
CA ILE A 63 2.17 11.88 -0.64
C ILE A 63 3.62 12.31 -0.56
N ALA A 64 4.42 11.74 0.36
CA ALA A 64 5.83 12.05 0.47
C ALA A 64 6.59 11.74 -0.84
N LEU A 65 6.28 10.61 -1.49
CA LEU A 65 6.88 10.25 -2.76
C LEU A 65 6.51 11.25 -3.86
N ILE A 66 5.23 11.59 -4.01
CA ILE A 66 4.75 12.58 -4.99
C ILE A 66 5.44 13.93 -4.79
N LEU A 67 5.46 14.44 -3.55
CA LEU A 67 6.10 15.72 -3.22
C LEU A 67 7.58 15.71 -3.58
N SER A 68 8.31 14.64 -3.21
CA SER A 68 9.74 14.51 -3.52
C SER A 68 10.05 14.52 -5.03
N LEU A 69 9.12 14.03 -5.85
CA LEU A 69 9.26 14.05 -7.30
C LEU A 69 9.01 15.46 -7.85
N THR A 70 7.99 16.15 -7.34
CA THR A 70 7.68 17.52 -7.77
C THR A 70 8.77 18.53 -7.42
N GLU A 71 9.40 18.41 -6.24
CA GLU A 71 10.52 19.25 -5.83
C GLU A 71 11.75 19.03 -6.71
N LYS A 72 12.07 17.76 -7.02
CA LYS A 72 13.18 17.42 -7.93
C LYS A 72 12.95 17.94 -9.34
N SER A 73 11.73 17.85 -9.85
CA SER A 73 11.38 18.43 -11.16
C SER A 73 11.58 19.94 -11.18
N GLY A 74 11.20 20.65 -10.11
CA GLY A 74 11.41 22.10 -10.00
C GLY A 74 12.89 22.50 -10.02
N ASN A 75 13.73 21.79 -9.27
CA ASN A 75 15.17 22.08 -9.22
C ASN A 75 15.90 21.75 -10.54
N SER A 76 15.51 20.67 -11.24
CA SER A 76 16.14 20.32 -12.52
C SER A 76 15.92 21.34 -13.64
N ILE A 77 14.84 22.14 -13.57
CA ILE A 77 14.58 23.23 -14.54
C ILE A 77 15.42 24.47 -14.25
N LEU A 78 15.82 24.69 -12.99
CA LEU A 78 16.64 25.85 -12.60
C LEU A 78 18.15 25.63 -12.83
N ASP A 79 18.58 24.38 -12.94
CA ASP A 79 19.97 23.99 -13.18
C ASP A 79 20.30 23.76 -14.68
N SER A 80 19.39 24.10 -15.60
CA SER A 80 19.52 23.92 -17.07
C SER A 80 19.79 25.20 -17.84
#